data_AF-A0A8J8PP08-F1
#
_entry.id   AF-A0A8J8PP08-F1
#
_cell.length_a   1.000
_cell.length_b   1.000
_cell.length_c   1.000
_cell.angle_alpha   90.00
_cell.angle_beta   90.00
_cell.angle_gamma   90.00
#
_symmetry.space_group_name_H-M   'P 1'
#
loop_
_entity.id
_entity.type
_entity.pdbx_description
1 polymer ?
#
loop_
_entity_poly.entity_id
_entity_poly.type
_entity_poly.pdbx_seq_one_letter_code
_entity_poly.pdbx_strand_id
1 'polypeptide(L)'
;MGKKFCVMCGKEDVELIGSLCPDCYLKKNELIILPKRISGKYCKICGALWINGKWIRDSNSHPTNAVEEIVYKELSNKITIDRNVEEFSFSIKSIWNDQGGHTFTTVEFKGKLKGIPFSREAIVNLEIERSLCIYCFRKKTKYFEAIVQLRGRNSIGVDDKKRAFFESFFSKEVIDSISDVIEGREGVDYYFISKSVAKKLVSNISSIVDVEINESYQNERVKNGKKEAKLVISLRI
;
A
#
# COMPACT_ATOMS: atom_id res chain seq x y z
N MET A 1 48.62 -2.00 38.16
CA MET A 1 47.57 -1.48 37.25
C MET A 1 46.24 -1.99 37.74
N GLY A 2 45.28 -1.11 38.05
CA GLY A 2 43.95 -1.53 38.52
C GLY A 2 43.23 -2.31 37.42
N LYS A 3 42.61 -3.44 37.77
CA LYS A 3 41.78 -4.20 36.85
C LYS A 3 40.60 -3.34 36.39
N LYS A 4 40.20 -3.47 35.13
CA LYS A 4 38.96 -2.85 34.64
C LYS A 4 37.78 -3.63 35.25
N PHE A 5 36.86 -2.92 35.88
CA PHE A 5 35.67 -3.48 36.51
C PHE A 5 34.43 -2.68 36.12
N CYS A 6 33.26 -3.32 36.20
CA CYS A 6 31.99 -2.66 36.00
C CYS A 6 31.66 -1.74 37.17
N VAL A 7 31.46 -0.43 36.92
CA VAL A 7 31.19 0.55 37.99
C VAL A 7 29.85 0.36 38.70
N MET A 8 28.94 -0.45 38.14
CA MET A 8 27.61 -0.69 38.71
C MET A 8 27.54 -1.97 39.54
N CYS A 9 28.23 -3.04 39.15
CA CYS A 9 28.13 -4.35 39.83
C CYS A 9 29.46 -4.93 40.31
N GLY A 10 30.58 -4.26 40.03
CA GLY A 10 31.91 -4.68 40.48
C GLY A 10 32.51 -5.87 39.72
N LYS A 11 31.81 -6.48 38.74
CA LYS A 11 32.38 -7.58 37.94
C LYS A 11 33.69 -7.15 37.27
N GLU A 12 34.74 -7.92 37.52
CA GLU A 12 36.07 -7.79 36.89
C GLU A 12 36.19 -8.76 35.70
N ASP A 13 37.22 -8.58 34.87
CA ASP A 13 37.59 -9.51 33.79
C ASP A 13 36.45 -9.80 32.78
N VAL A 14 35.54 -8.83 32.60
CA VAL A 14 34.44 -8.86 31.62
C VAL A 14 34.63 -7.78 30.55
N GLU A 15 34.10 -8.03 29.35
CA GLU A 15 34.06 -6.99 28.31
C GLU A 15 33.18 -5.82 28.78
N LEU A 16 33.69 -4.59 28.68
CA LEU A 16 32.97 -3.38 29.11
C LEU A 16 32.52 -2.55 27.93
N ILE A 17 31.29 -2.04 28.01
CA ILE A 17 30.76 -1.01 27.14
C ILE A 17 30.91 0.32 27.89
N GLY A 18 32.00 1.03 27.60
CA GLY A 18 32.43 2.17 28.42
C GLY A 18 32.90 1.68 29.81
N SER A 19 32.12 1.99 30.85
CA SER A 19 32.40 1.61 32.24
C SER A 19 31.46 0.53 32.80
N LEU A 20 30.55 -0.01 31.99
CA LEU A 20 29.54 -0.99 32.40
C LEU A 20 29.77 -2.34 31.72
N CYS A 21 29.55 -3.44 32.43
CA CYS A 21 29.40 -4.75 31.79
C CYS A 21 28.09 -4.80 30.98
N PRO A 22 27.93 -5.74 30.03
CA PRO A 22 26.78 -5.73 29.12
C PRO A 22 25.45 -5.93 29.87
N ASP A 23 25.43 -6.72 30.96
CA ASP A 23 24.26 -6.87 31.84
C ASP A 23 23.78 -5.53 32.45
N CYS A 24 24.73 -4.75 32.97
CA CYS A 24 24.45 -3.45 33.59
C CYS A 24 24.09 -2.41 32.53
N TYR A 25 24.73 -2.47 31.36
CA TYR A 25 24.42 -1.63 30.22
C TYR A 25 22.98 -1.87 29.73
N LEU A 26 22.55 -3.14 29.62
CA LEU A 26 21.20 -3.57 29.24
C LEU A 26 20.10 -3.11 30.20
N LYS A 27 20.42 -2.98 31.49
CA LYS A 27 19.47 -2.54 32.52
C LYS A 27 19.36 -1.01 32.58
N LYS A 28 20.46 -0.30 32.31
CA LYS A 28 20.54 1.14 32.48
C LYS A 28 20.14 1.92 31.23
N ASN A 29 20.53 1.43 30.05
CA ASN A 29 20.40 2.18 28.81
C ASN A 29 19.20 1.71 28.00
N GLU A 30 18.53 2.66 27.36
CA GLU A 30 17.51 2.40 26.36
C GLU A 30 18.22 2.04 25.04
N LEU A 31 18.28 0.75 24.71
CA LEU A 31 18.99 0.27 23.52
C LEU A 31 18.27 0.58 22.22
N ILE A 32 16.95 0.74 22.28
CA ILE A 32 16.07 0.84 21.13
C ILE A 32 15.07 1.95 21.40
N ILE A 33 15.10 2.98 20.56
CA ILE A 33 14.18 4.10 20.64
C ILE A 33 13.12 3.89 19.56
N LEU A 34 11.87 3.75 20.01
CA LEU A 34 10.71 3.57 19.15
C LEU A 34 9.92 4.88 19.04
N PRO A 35 9.22 5.10 17.91
CA PRO A 35 8.24 6.18 17.86
C PRO A 35 7.13 5.94 18.89
N LYS A 36 6.79 6.96 19.68
CA LYS A 36 5.68 6.89 20.65
C LYS A 36 4.32 6.72 19.97
N ARG A 37 4.23 7.12 18.70
CA ARG A 37 3.01 7.11 17.91
C ARG A 37 3.32 6.76 16.45
N ILE A 38 2.50 5.90 15.89
CA ILE A 38 2.48 5.57 14.46
C ILE A 38 1.16 6.07 13.89
N SER A 39 1.24 6.92 12.86
CA SER A 39 0.08 7.43 12.14
C SER A 39 0.07 6.91 10.71
N GLY A 40 -1.10 6.56 10.20
CA GLY A 40 -1.22 6.11 8.81
C GLY A 40 -2.65 6.15 8.31
N LYS A 41 -2.85 5.86 7.02
CA LYS A 41 -4.19 5.64 6.46
C LYS A 41 -4.19 4.42 5.57
N TYR A 42 -5.31 3.69 5.55
CA TYR A 42 -5.50 2.59 4.61
C TYR A 42 -6.90 2.60 3.98
N CYS A 43 -7.01 2.00 2.80
CA CYS A 43 -8.25 1.86 2.10
C CYS A 43 -9.06 0.68 2.64
N LYS A 44 -10.27 0.95 3.11
CA LYS A 44 -11.18 -0.07 3.64
C LYS A 44 -11.71 -1.09 2.63
N ILE A 45 -11.56 -0.83 1.33
CA ILE A 45 -12.02 -1.71 0.25
C ILE A 45 -10.87 -2.56 -0.27
N CYS A 46 -9.74 -1.94 -0.63
CA CYS A 46 -8.68 -2.63 -1.36
C CYS A 46 -7.36 -2.78 -0.59
N GLY A 47 -7.29 -2.32 0.65
CA GLY A 47 -6.08 -2.44 1.48
C GLY A 47 -4.94 -1.49 1.12
N ALA A 48 -5.08 -0.66 0.09
CA ALA A 48 -4.05 0.31 -0.29
C ALA A 48 -3.64 1.19 0.91
N LEU A 49 -2.35 1.47 1.05
CA LEU A 49 -1.80 2.28 2.14
C LEU A 49 -1.48 3.69 1.67
N TRP A 50 -1.63 4.67 2.55
CA TRP A 50 -1.19 6.04 2.31
C TRP A 50 0.23 6.26 2.82
N ILE A 51 1.19 6.39 1.91
CA ILE A 51 2.62 6.54 2.22
C ILE A 51 3.15 7.74 1.45
N ASN A 52 3.83 8.67 2.13
CA ASN A 52 4.49 9.84 1.52
C ASN A 52 3.58 10.65 0.56
N GLY A 53 2.31 10.83 0.94
CA GLY A 53 1.36 11.61 0.15
C GLY A 53 0.72 10.87 -1.04
N LYS A 54 0.92 9.55 -1.16
CA LYS A 54 0.37 8.73 -2.25
C LYS A 54 -0.30 7.47 -1.73
N TRP A 55 -1.34 7.02 -2.43
CA TRP A 55 -1.93 5.70 -2.22
C TRP A 55 -1.09 4.66 -2.96
N ILE A 56 -0.57 3.68 -2.22
CA ILE A 56 0.22 2.57 -2.75
C ILE A 56 -0.59 1.28 -2.55
N ARG A 57 -0.73 0.50 -3.60
CA ARG A 57 -1.37 -0.82 -3.58
C ARG A 57 -0.46 -1.80 -4.29
N ASP A 58 -0.05 -2.85 -3.60
CA ASP A 58 0.70 -3.98 -4.15
C ASP A 58 -0.22 -5.21 -4.31
N SER A 59 0.37 -6.37 -4.64
CA SER A 59 -0.36 -7.62 -4.81
C SER A 59 -0.96 -8.14 -3.52
N ASN A 60 -0.31 -7.87 -2.38
CA ASN A 60 -0.61 -8.43 -1.07
C ASN A 60 -1.47 -7.48 -0.21
N SER A 61 -1.65 -6.24 -0.66
CA SER A 61 -2.45 -5.21 0.01
C SER A 61 -3.87 -5.70 0.24
N HIS A 62 -4.23 -5.91 1.50
CA HIS A 62 -5.56 -6.33 1.92
C HIS A 62 -6.00 -5.51 3.15
N PRO A 63 -7.30 -5.20 3.32
CA PRO A 63 -7.74 -4.42 4.49
C PRO A 63 -7.43 -5.09 5.83
N THR A 64 -7.30 -6.42 5.88
CA THR A 64 -7.08 -7.19 7.12
C THR A 64 -5.66 -7.10 7.66
N ASN A 65 -4.65 -6.96 6.79
CA ASN A 65 -3.24 -6.86 7.19
C ASN A 65 -2.69 -5.42 7.10
N ALA A 66 -3.48 -4.47 6.57
CA ALA A 66 -3.05 -3.10 6.35
C ALA A 66 -2.51 -2.39 7.60
N VAL A 67 -3.10 -2.65 8.76
CA VAL A 67 -2.64 -2.07 10.04
C VAL A 67 -1.24 -2.56 10.40
N GLU A 68 -1.02 -3.88 10.33
CA GLU A 68 0.28 -4.49 10.59
C GLU A 68 1.33 -4.01 9.59
N GLU A 69 0.98 -3.94 8.29
CA GLU A 69 1.89 -3.42 7.27
C GLU A 69 2.31 -1.97 7.54
N ILE A 70 1.38 -1.11 7.97
CA ILE A 70 1.70 0.26 8.36
C ILE A 70 2.68 0.24 9.54
N VAL A 71 2.41 -0.57 10.57
CA VAL A 71 3.28 -0.67 11.75
C VAL A 71 4.68 -1.15 11.37
N TYR A 72 4.81 -2.23 10.59
CA TYR A 72 6.10 -2.75 10.15
C TYR A 72 6.88 -1.71 9.34
N LYS A 73 6.23 -1.02 8.39
CA LYS A 73 6.88 0.00 7.55
C LYS A 73 7.33 1.20 8.38
N GLU A 74 6.49 1.69 9.29
CA GLU A 74 6.79 2.86 10.11
C GLU A 74 7.87 2.57 11.16
N LEU A 75 7.84 1.39 11.79
CA LEU A 75 8.89 0.98 12.72
C LEU A 75 10.24 0.79 12.02
N SER A 76 10.25 0.11 10.87
CA SER A 76 11.49 -0.10 10.11
C SER A 76 12.17 1.20 9.70
N ASN A 77 11.39 2.27 9.46
CA ASN A 77 11.91 3.56 9.04
C ASN A 77 12.30 4.49 10.22
N LYS A 78 11.72 4.31 11.40
CA LYS A 78 11.82 5.27 12.52
C LYS A 78 12.56 4.74 13.74
N ILE A 79 12.86 3.45 13.79
CA ILE A 79 13.58 2.85 14.91
C ILE A 79 15.03 3.32 14.93
N THR A 80 15.51 3.68 16.12
CA THR A 80 16.94 3.95 16.36
C THR A 80 17.49 2.85 17.26
N ILE A 81 18.61 2.26 16.85
CA ILE A 81 19.23 1.13 17.55
C ILE A 81 20.60 1.58 18.07
N ASP A 82 20.90 1.27 19.33
CA ASP A 82 22.21 1.51 19.94
C ASP A 82 23.30 0.77 19.15
N ARG A 83 24.40 1.49 18.86
CA ARG A 83 25.54 1.00 18.06
C ARG A 83 26.20 -0.29 18.58
N ASN A 84 26.00 -0.64 19.85
CA ASN A 84 26.58 -1.83 20.47
C ASN A 84 25.71 -3.08 20.27
N VAL A 85 24.49 -2.93 19.70
CA VAL A 85 23.60 -4.05 19.37
C VAL A 85 24.06 -4.69 18.07
N GLU A 86 24.38 -5.99 18.12
CA GLU A 86 24.96 -6.77 17.02
C GLU A 86 23.90 -7.41 16.12
N GLU A 87 22.81 -7.85 16.74
CA GLU A 87 21.67 -8.49 16.07
C GLU A 87 20.40 -7.80 16.51
N PHE A 88 19.46 -7.57 15.60
CA PHE A 88 18.20 -6.91 15.91
C PHE A 88 17.04 -7.44 15.05
N SER A 89 15.90 -7.67 15.70
CA SER A 89 14.63 -8.04 15.07
C SER A 89 13.46 -7.55 15.91
N PHE A 90 12.31 -7.37 15.28
CA PHE A 90 11.07 -7.06 15.99
C PHE A 90 9.88 -7.77 15.36
N SER A 91 8.84 -7.99 16.17
CA SER A 91 7.56 -8.56 15.74
C SER A 91 6.40 -7.91 16.49
N ILE A 92 5.25 -7.87 15.81
CA ILE A 92 3.99 -7.44 16.43
C ILE A 92 3.46 -8.62 17.26
N LYS A 93 3.28 -8.44 18.58
CA LYS A 93 2.65 -9.44 19.44
C LYS A 93 1.14 -9.32 19.45
N SER A 94 0.63 -8.09 19.50
CA SER A 94 -0.81 -7.84 19.53
C SER A 94 -1.13 -6.41 19.09
N ILE A 95 -2.36 -6.25 18.61
CA ILE A 95 -3.01 -4.96 18.40
C ILE A 95 -4.30 -4.99 19.21
N TRP A 96 -4.50 -3.97 20.04
CA TRP A 96 -5.61 -3.91 20.99
C TRP A 96 -6.10 -2.48 21.16
N ASN A 97 -7.30 -2.31 21.74
CA ASN A 97 -7.86 -1.00 22.06
C ASN A 97 -7.94 -0.85 23.58
N ASP A 98 -7.66 0.34 24.09
CA ASP A 98 -7.91 0.66 25.50
C ASP A 98 -9.41 0.94 25.75
N GLN A 99 -9.74 1.26 27.01
CA GLN A 99 -11.11 1.60 27.41
C GLN A 99 -11.63 2.90 26.75
N GLY A 100 -10.73 3.78 26.31
CA GLY A 100 -11.06 5.02 25.60
C GLY A 100 -11.25 4.82 24.09
N GLY A 101 -11.03 3.61 23.57
CA GLY A 101 -11.09 3.31 22.14
C GLY A 101 -9.83 3.72 21.36
N HIS A 102 -8.75 4.07 22.05
CA HIS A 102 -7.45 4.30 21.43
C HIS A 102 -6.79 2.97 21.08
N THR A 103 -6.25 2.87 19.87
CA THR A 103 -5.59 1.65 19.39
C THR A 103 -4.11 1.66 19.74
N PHE A 104 -3.61 0.53 20.23
CA PHE A 104 -2.21 0.31 20.56
C PHE A 104 -1.70 -0.97 19.93
N THR A 105 -0.38 -1.07 19.79
CA THR A 105 0.30 -2.31 19.48
C THR A 105 1.39 -2.61 20.49
N THR A 106 1.47 -3.88 20.89
CA THR A 106 2.59 -4.41 21.66
C THR A 106 3.60 -4.99 20.68
N VAL A 107 4.80 -4.41 20.67
CA VAL A 107 5.92 -4.84 19.82
C VAL A 107 6.94 -5.54 20.70
N GLU A 108 7.30 -6.77 20.34
CA GLU A 108 8.44 -7.47 20.93
C GLU A 108 9.67 -7.19 20.07
N PHE A 109 10.77 -6.82 20.70
CA PHE A 109 12.05 -6.67 20.04
C PHE A 109 13.11 -7.51 20.71
N LYS A 110 13.91 -8.18 19.88
CA LYS A 110 14.97 -9.10 20.26
C LYS A 110 16.26 -8.65 19.63
N GLY A 111 17.33 -8.76 20.39
CA GLY A 111 18.65 -8.50 19.88
C GLY A 111 19.74 -9.10 20.73
N LYS A 112 20.98 -8.75 20.37
CA LYS A 112 22.17 -9.23 21.06
C LYS A 112 23.11 -8.06 21.33
N LEU A 113 23.53 -7.90 22.58
CA LEU A 113 24.47 -6.87 23.01
C LEU A 113 25.74 -7.57 23.48
N LYS A 114 26.83 -7.47 22.71
CA LYS A 114 28.12 -8.12 23.03
C LYS A 114 27.94 -9.60 23.37
N GLY A 115 27.28 -10.34 22.48
CA GLY A 115 26.98 -11.75 22.71
C GLY A 115 25.80 -12.06 23.65
N ILE A 116 25.34 -11.12 24.48
CA ILE A 116 24.24 -11.35 25.42
C ILE A 116 22.88 -11.09 24.75
N PRO A 117 22.00 -12.11 24.64
CA PRO A 117 20.68 -11.91 24.07
C PRO A 117 19.78 -11.10 25.00
N PHE A 118 18.92 -10.27 24.42
CA PHE A 118 17.88 -9.56 25.15
C PHE A 118 16.55 -9.60 24.41
N SER A 119 15.46 -9.56 25.18
CA SER A 119 14.09 -9.37 24.70
C SER A 119 13.41 -8.31 25.55
N ARG A 120 12.62 -7.47 24.90
CA ARG A 120 11.84 -6.40 25.53
C ARG A 120 10.57 -6.17 24.75
N GLU A 121 9.58 -5.62 25.43
CA GLU A 121 8.31 -5.22 24.83
C GLU A 121 8.11 -3.72 25.00
N ALA A 122 7.49 -3.11 24.00
CA ALA A 122 7.05 -1.73 24.07
C ALA A 122 5.64 -1.59 23.51
N ILE A 123 4.91 -0.62 24.05
CA ILE A 123 3.57 -0.27 23.61
C ILE A 123 3.69 0.99 22.74
N VAL A 124 3.12 0.94 21.54
CA VAL A 124 3.09 2.07 20.60
C VAL A 124 1.64 2.44 20.31
N ASN A 125 1.32 3.73 20.38
CA ASN A 125 0.00 4.26 20.03
C ASN A 125 -0.20 4.27 18.51
N LEU A 126 -1.34 3.80 18.03
CA LEU A 126 -1.70 3.74 16.62
C LEU A 126 -2.82 4.75 16.29
N GLU A 127 -2.52 5.68 15.39
CA GLU A 127 -3.48 6.62 14.81
C GLU A 127 -3.68 6.28 13.32
N ILE A 128 -4.39 5.19 13.06
CA ILE A 128 -4.58 4.65 11.71
C ILE A 128 -5.99 4.95 11.21
N GLU A 129 -6.08 5.82 10.22
CA GLU A 129 -7.35 6.22 9.62
C GLU A 129 -7.81 5.22 8.57
N ARG A 130 -9.05 4.75 8.73
CA ARG A 130 -9.73 3.89 7.76
C ARG A 130 -10.54 4.74 6.77
N SER A 131 -10.06 4.89 5.53
CA SER A 131 -10.70 5.74 4.51
C SER A 131 -10.85 5.02 3.15
N LEU A 132 -11.25 5.74 2.10
CA LEU A 132 -11.26 5.22 0.73
C LEU A 132 -10.08 5.80 -0.04
N CYS A 133 -9.31 4.94 -0.72
CA CYS A 133 -8.34 5.44 -1.68
C CYS A 133 -9.04 6.09 -2.88
N ILE A 134 -8.29 6.89 -3.62
CA ILE A 134 -8.81 7.63 -4.78
C ILE A 134 -9.48 6.71 -5.81
N TYR A 135 -8.90 5.53 -6.06
CA TYR A 135 -9.44 4.56 -7.01
C TYR A 135 -10.78 3.98 -6.53
N CYS A 136 -10.84 3.49 -5.30
CA CYS A 136 -12.07 2.93 -4.73
C CYS A 136 -13.18 3.98 -4.59
N PHE A 137 -12.82 5.22 -4.25
CA PHE A 137 -13.77 6.32 -4.23
C PHE A 137 -14.34 6.62 -5.63
N ARG A 138 -13.48 6.68 -6.65
CA ARG A 138 -13.90 6.89 -8.04
C ARG A 138 -14.78 5.74 -8.56
N LYS A 139 -14.45 4.48 -8.24
CA LYS A 139 -15.33 3.33 -8.51
C LYS A 139 -16.71 3.50 -7.87
N LYS A 140 -16.74 3.78 -6.56
CA LYS A 140 -18.00 3.94 -5.81
C LYS A 140 -18.89 5.04 -6.37
N THR A 141 -18.30 6.12 -6.88
CA THR A 141 -19.01 7.28 -7.44
C THR A 141 -19.28 7.16 -8.95
N LYS A 142 -18.96 6.01 -9.57
CA LYS A 142 -19.02 5.80 -11.03
C LYS A 142 -18.28 6.88 -11.83
N TYR A 143 -17.23 7.45 -11.25
CA TYR A 143 -16.39 8.42 -11.95
C TYR A 143 -15.54 7.71 -12.99
N PHE A 144 -15.48 8.29 -14.19
CA PHE A 144 -14.65 7.81 -15.30
C PHE A 144 -14.03 8.99 -16.05
N GLU A 145 -12.93 8.75 -16.75
CA GLU A 145 -12.24 9.66 -17.66
C GLU A 145 -12.30 9.21 -19.12
N ALA A 146 -12.50 7.91 -19.35
CA ALA A 146 -12.64 7.32 -20.68
C ALA A 146 -13.73 6.25 -20.72
N ILE A 147 -14.30 6.02 -21.89
CA ILE A 147 -15.17 4.88 -22.21
C ILE A 147 -14.51 4.12 -23.35
N VAL A 148 -14.37 2.81 -23.20
CA VAL A 148 -14.02 1.92 -24.30
C VAL A 148 -15.25 1.12 -24.68
N GLN A 149 -15.71 1.31 -25.90
CA GLN A 149 -16.93 0.73 -26.45
C GLN A 149 -16.54 -0.41 -27.37
N LEU A 150 -16.79 -1.65 -26.94
CA LEU A 150 -16.61 -2.83 -27.78
C LEU A 150 -17.85 -3.00 -28.64
N ARG A 151 -17.67 -3.07 -29.97
CA ARG A 151 -18.75 -3.15 -30.97
C ARG A 151 -18.44 -4.21 -32.02
N GLY A 152 -19.49 -4.75 -32.65
CA GLY A 152 -19.33 -5.59 -33.84
C GLY A 152 -19.08 -4.74 -35.09
N ARG A 153 -18.36 -5.27 -36.08
CA ARG A 153 -18.21 -4.62 -37.41
C ARG A 153 -19.54 -4.51 -38.18
N ASN A 154 -20.49 -5.39 -37.92
CA ASN A 154 -21.81 -5.43 -38.56
C ASN A 154 -22.91 -5.03 -37.57
N SER A 155 -24.17 -4.93 -38.04
CA SER A 155 -25.35 -4.71 -37.17
C SER A 155 -25.63 -5.84 -36.18
N ILE A 156 -24.88 -6.94 -36.27
CA ILE A 156 -24.82 -8.02 -35.31
C ILE A 156 -23.81 -7.57 -34.26
N GLY A 157 -24.27 -7.28 -33.03
CA GLY A 157 -23.45 -6.77 -31.93
C GLY A 157 -22.27 -7.68 -31.53
N VAL A 158 -21.77 -7.53 -30.31
CA VAL A 158 -20.63 -8.32 -29.84
C VAL A 158 -21.11 -9.63 -29.22
N ASP A 159 -20.67 -10.77 -29.77
CA ASP A 159 -20.91 -12.08 -29.17
C ASP A 159 -19.98 -12.36 -27.97
N ASP A 160 -20.32 -13.37 -27.16
CA ASP A 160 -19.57 -13.72 -25.95
C ASP A 160 -18.12 -14.13 -26.22
N LYS A 161 -17.82 -14.73 -27.39
CA LYS A 161 -16.46 -15.14 -27.75
C LYS A 161 -15.59 -13.93 -28.02
N LYS A 162 -16.10 -12.96 -28.77
CA LYS A 162 -15.46 -11.68 -29.06
C LYS A 162 -15.24 -10.87 -27.77
N ARG A 163 -16.23 -10.86 -26.88
CA ARG A 163 -16.10 -10.23 -25.56
C ARG A 163 -15.01 -10.91 -24.72
N ALA A 164 -15.06 -12.23 -24.56
CA ALA A 164 -14.09 -12.97 -23.79
C ALA A 164 -12.66 -12.78 -24.33
N PHE A 165 -12.52 -12.73 -25.67
CA PHE A 165 -11.25 -12.41 -26.31
C PHE A 165 -10.77 -10.99 -25.94
N PHE A 166 -11.64 -9.97 -25.99
CA PHE A 166 -11.29 -8.62 -25.57
C PHE A 166 -10.89 -8.55 -24.08
N GLU A 167 -11.67 -9.17 -23.20
CA GLU A 167 -11.41 -9.22 -21.76
C GLU A 167 -10.14 -10.01 -21.42
N SER A 168 -9.67 -10.92 -22.29
CA SER A 168 -8.40 -11.64 -22.09
C SER A 168 -7.16 -10.73 -22.06
N PHE A 169 -7.27 -9.50 -22.59
CA PHE A 169 -6.21 -8.49 -22.52
C PHE A 169 -6.20 -7.71 -21.20
N PHE A 170 -7.14 -7.98 -20.30
CA PHE A 170 -7.28 -7.22 -19.06
C PHE A 170 -6.22 -7.64 -18.03
N SER A 171 -5.26 -6.76 -17.79
CA SER A 171 -4.36 -6.88 -16.65
C SER A 171 -5.06 -6.44 -15.35
N LYS A 172 -4.45 -6.73 -14.19
CA LYS A 172 -4.92 -6.22 -12.89
C LYS A 172 -5.09 -4.69 -12.89
N GLU A 173 -4.17 -3.96 -13.54
CA GLU A 173 -4.24 -2.50 -13.69
C GLU A 173 -5.48 -2.06 -14.48
N VAL A 174 -5.81 -2.77 -15.56
CA VAL A 174 -7.01 -2.52 -16.39
C VAL A 174 -8.27 -2.75 -15.56
N ILE A 175 -8.38 -3.90 -14.89
CA ILE A 175 -9.53 -4.26 -14.05
C ILE A 175 -9.70 -3.25 -12.89
N ASP A 176 -8.61 -2.87 -12.23
CA ASP A 176 -8.63 -1.87 -11.18
C ASP A 176 -9.00 -0.47 -11.70
N SER A 177 -8.81 -0.18 -12.98
CA SER A 177 -9.24 1.06 -13.61
C SER A 177 -10.69 1.03 -14.12
N ILE A 178 -11.37 -0.11 -14.21
CA ILE A 178 -12.78 -0.17 -14.63
C ILE A 178 -13.68 0.26 -13.46
N SER A 179 -14.50 1.29 -13.67
CA SER A 179 -15.48 1.81 -12.72
C SER A 179 -16.88 1.26 -12.94
N ASP A 180 -17.25 0.97 -14.18
CA ASP A 180 -18.58 0.46 -14.54
C ASP A 180 -18.50 -0.31 -15.87
N VAL A 181 -19.44 -1.23 -16.08
CA VAL A 181 -19.61 -1.97 -17.34
C VAL A 181 -21.10 -1.97 -17.68
N ILE A 182 -21.44 -1.46 -18.87
CA ILE A 182 -22.82 -1.39 -19.34
C ILE A 182 -22.96 -2.23 -20.61
N GLU A 183 -23.87 -3.19 -20.58
CA GLU A 183 -24.16 -4.05 -21.72
C GLU A 183 -25.38 -3.50 -22.48
N GLY A 184 -25.25 -3.43 -23.81
CA GLY A 184 -26.30 -2.98 -24.71
C GLY A 184 -26.44 -3.91 -25.91
N ARG A 185 -27.46 -3.66 -26.73
CA ARG A 185 -27.74 -4.49 -27.92
C ARG A 185 -26.60 -4.52 -28.94
N GLU A 186 -25.88 -3.41 -29.07
CA GLU A 186 -24.81 -3.24 -30.07
C GLU A 186 -23.42 -3.65 -29.55
N GLY A 187 -23.29 -3.92 -28.24
CA GLY A 187 -22.02 -4.29 -27.61
C GLY A 187 -21.91 -3.84 -26.15
N VAL A 188 -20.68 -3.65 -25.67
CA VAL A 188 -20.39 -3.43 -24.24
C VAL A 188 -19.56 -2.16 -24.04
N ASP A 189 -19.92 -1.36 -23.04
CA ASP A 189 -19.24 -0.12 -22.67
C ASP A 189 -18.49 -0.29 -21.35
N TYR A 190 -17.17 -0.17 -21.40
CA TYR A 190 -16.30 -0.23 -20.24
C TYR A 190 -15.87 1.18 -19.84
N TYR A 191 -16.28 1.60 -18.65
CA TYR A 191 -15.98 2.93 -18.11
C TYR A 191 -14.68 2.87 -17.32
N PHE A 192 -13.71 3.70 -17.71
CA PHE A 192 -12.37 3.73 -17.13
C PHE A 192 -12.12 4.98 -16.30
N ILE A 193 -11.65 4.78 -15.07
CA ILE A 193 -11.19 5.81 -14.14
C ILE A 193 -10.03 6.62 -14.72
N SER A 194 -9.14 5.98 -15.48
CA SER A 194 -7.93 6.57 -16.05
C SER A 194 -7.93 6.50 -17.57
N LYS A 195 -7.83 7.67 -18.22
CA LYS A 195 -7.71 7.77 -19.69
C LYS A 195 -6.46 7.04 -20.21
N SER A 196 -5.35 7.07 -19.47
CA SER A 196 -4.10 6.45 -19.92
C SER A 196 -4.17 4.93 -19.94
N VAL A 197 -4.81 4.33 -18.93
CA VAL A 197 -5.02 2.87 -18.86
C VAL A 197 -5.93 2.40 -20.01
N ALA A 198 -7.00 3.14 -20.29
CA ALA A 198 -7.87 2.85 -21.43
C ALA A 198 -7.10 2.87 -22.77
N LYS A 199 -6.31 3.94 -23.03
CA LYS A 199 -5.50 4.03 -24.26
C LYS A 199 -4.46 2.92 -24.37
N LYS A 200 -3.82 2.53 -23.25
CA LYS A 200 -2.87 1.42 -23.21
C LYS A 200 -3.53 0.09 -23.58
N LEU A 201 -4.72 -0.19 -23.04
CA LEU A 201 -5.50 -1.38 -23.41
C LEU A 201 -5.82 -1.40 -24.91
N VAL A 202 -6.34 -0.30 -25.45
CA VAL A 202 -6.68 -0.20 -26.89
C VAL A 202 -5.44 -0.38 -27.77
N SER A 203 -4.34 0.29 -27.43
CA SER A 203 -3.08 0.16 -28.16
C SER A 203 -2.57 -1.28 -28.17
N ASN A 204 -2.63 -1.99 -27.04
CA ASN A 204 -2.20 -3.38 -26.93
C ASN A 204 -3.02 -4.29 -27.87
N ILE A 205 -4.35 -4.14 -27.88
CA ILE A 205 -5.22 -4.96 -28.71
C ILE A 205 -5.00 -4.67 -30.20
N SER A 206 -4.93 -3.38 -30.57
CA SER A 206 -4.71 -2.96 -31.96
C SER A 206 -3.38 -3.40 -32.56
N SER A 207 -2.39 -3.73 -31.72
CA SER A 207 -1.11 -4.26 -32.16
C SER A 207 -1.15 -5.75 -32.57
N ILE A 208 -2.23 -6.45 -32.19
CA ILE A 208 -2.37 -7.90 -32.36
C ILE A 208 -3.52 -8.24 -33.32
N VAL A 209 -4.59 -7.44 -33.32
CA VAL A 209 -5.79 -7.69 -34.11
C VAL A 209 -6.13 -6.46 -34.95
N ASP A 210 -6.58 -6.71 -36.19
CA ASP A 210 -7.16 -5.68 -37.04
C ASP A 210 -8.50 -5.21 -36.45
N VAL A 211 -8.52 -3.98 -35.96
CA VAL A 211 -9.67 -3.37 -35.29
C VAL A 211 -9.90 -1.97 -35.84
N GLU A 212 -11.15 -1.61 -36.10
CA GLU A 212 -11.49 -0.22 -36.47
C GLU A 212 -11.64 0.60 -35.19
N ILE A 213 -10.92 1.71 -35.10
CA ILE A 213 -10.88 2.58 -33.92
C ILE A 213 -11.37 3.97 -34.29
N ASN A 214 -12.39 4.45 -33.57
CA ASN A 214 -12.86 5.83 -33.66
C ASN A 214 -12.77 6.50 -32.28
N GLU A 215 -12.02 7.60 -32.16
CA GLU A 215 -11.96 8.40 -30.93
C GLU A 215 -12.89 9.62 -31.03
N SER A 216 -13.63 9.90 -29.96
CA SER A 216 -14.43 11.10 -29.79
C SER A 216 -14.39 11.59 -28.34
N TYR A 217 -15.08 12.69 -28.05
CA TYR A 217 -15.08 13.33 -26.74
C TYR A 217 -16.50 13.72 -26.33
N GLN A 218 -16.82 13.57 -25.05
CA GLN A 218 -18.08 14.01 -24.47
C GLN A 218 -17.89 14.81 -23.17
N ASN A 219 -18.93 15.52 -22.73
CA ASN A 219 -18.95 16.31 -21.51
C ASN A 219 -17.79 17.33 -21.43
N GLU A 220 -17.53 18.02 -22.54
CA GLU A 220 -16.48 19.04 -22.61
C GLU A 220 -16.82 20.22 -21.70
N ARG A 221 -15.91 20.55 -20.79
CA ARG A 221 -16.01 21.71 -19.92
C ARG A 221 -14.65 22.39 -19.76
N VAL A 222 -14.63 23.69 -19.54
CA VAL A 222 -13.41 24.43 -19.20
C VAL A 222 -13.43 24.73 -17.71
N LYS A 223 -12.45 24.24 -16.97
CA LYS A 223 -12.28 24.53 -15.53
C LYS A 223 -10.86 25.02 -15.28
N ASN A 224 -10.71 26.20 -14.70
CA ASN A 224 -9.41 26.84 -14.44
C ASN A 224 -8.51 26.91 -15.69
N GLY A 225 -9.09 27.23 -16.86
CA GLY A 225 -8.37 27.31 -18.14
C GLY A 225 -7.97 25.96 -18.75
N LYS A 226 -8.30 24.82 -18.12
CA LYS A 226 -8.06 23.48 -18.66
C LYS A 226 -9.34 22.91 -19.25
N LYS A 227 -9.26 22.41 -20.49
CA LYS A 227 -10.34 21.64 -21.13
C LYS A 227 -10.39 20.25 -20.49
N GLU A 228 -11.48 19.95 -19.81
CA GLU A 228 -11.81 18.63 -19.30
C GLU A 228 -12.86 18.01 -20.23
N ALA A 229 -12.51 16.90 -20.87
CA ALA A 229 -13.43 16.12 -21.69
C ALA A 229 -13.25 14.63 -21.38
N LYS A 230 -14.33 13.86 -21.47
CA LYS A 230 -14.29 12.41 -21.32
C LYS A 230 -13.98 11.79 -22.68
N LEU A 231 -12.96 10.96 -22.75
CA LEU A 231 -12.59 10.26 -23.98
C LEU A 231 -13.60 9.15 -24.25
N VAL A 232 -14.02 8.98 -25.49
CA VAL A 232 -14.78 7.81 -25.94
C VAL A 232 -13.98 7.15 -27.05
N ILE A 233 -13.71 5.86 -26.91
CA ILE A 233 -13.03 5.05 -27.93
C ILE A 233 -13.99 3.95 -28.37
N SER A 234 -14.42 3.99 -29.63
CA SER A 234 -15.17 2.91 -30.25
C SER A 234 -14.20 1.93 -30.91
N LEU A 235 -14.26 0.68 -30.50
CA LEU A 235 -13.45 -0.44 -30.98
C LEU A 235 -14.38 -1.44 -31.65
N ARG A 236 -14.24 -1.61 -32.97
CA ARG A 236 -15.06 -2.55 -33.75
C ARG A 236 -14.27 -3.78 -34.17
N ILE A 237 -14.80 -4.95 -33.82
CA ILE A 237 -14.22 -6.29 -34.05
C ILE A 237 -15.20 -7.26 -34.70
#